data_AF-A0A7V8IR57-F1
#
_entry.id   AF-A0A7V8IR57-F1
#
_cell.length_a   1.000
_cell.length_b   1.000
_cell.length_c   1.000
_cell.angle_alpha   90.00
_cell.angle_beta   90.00
_cell.angle_gamma   90.00
#
_symmetry.space_group_name_H-M   'P 1'
#
loop_
_entity.id
_entity.type
_entity.pdbx_description
1 polymer ?
#
loop_
_entity_poly.entity_id
_entity_poly.type
_entity_poly.pdbx_seq_one_letter_code
_entity_poly.pdbx_strand_id
1 'polypeptide(L)'
;MGTRTNLKCAAAKAAFQKGVADMMRFALLCCVITAIITFSMPDVFAVGPGKVMEWEARTSPGKVSLDGKVHAEKGIKCMECHTKIWPMKKGTAMKMDEMNAGRYCGACHNGDKTFSTSKDADCTKCHQSK
;
A
#
# COMPACT_ATOMS: atom_id res chain seq x y z
N MET A 1 -2.29 65.71 -37.20
CA MET A 1 -2.79 64.39 -36.75
C MET A 1 -1.62 63.57 -36.21
N GLY A 2 -1.56 63.23 -34.90
CA GLY A 2 -0.42 62.45 -34.37
C GLY A 2 -0.58 61.87 -32.96
N THR A 3 -1.61 62.27 -32.21
CA THR A 3 -1.75 61.90 -30.78
C THR A 3 -2.65 60.69 -30.53
N ARG A 4 -3.48 60.26 -31.49
CA ARG A 4 -4.42 59.13 -31.30
C ARG A 4 -3.80 57.75 -31.48
N THR A 5 -2.66 57.63 -32.14
CA THR A 5 -1.99 56.34 -32.42
C THR A 5 -1.18 55.82 -31.23
N ASN A 6 -0.54 56.71 -30.47
CA ASN A 6 0.29 56.33 -29.31
C ASN A 6 -0.52 55.78 -28.13
N LEU A 7 -1.74 56.27 -27.92
CA LEU A 7 -2.59 55.84 -26.80
C LEU A 7 -3.12 54.42 -26.98
N LYS A 8 -3.43 54.00 -28.22
CA LYS A 8 -3.88 52.64 -28.53
C LYS A 8 -2.75 51.60 -28.38
N CYS A 9 -1.52 51.97 -28.74
CA CYS A 9 -0.34 51.11 -28.52
C CYS A 9 -0.02 50.92 -27.03
N ALA A 10 -0.15 51.96 -26.20
CA ALA A 10 0.11 51.87 -24.77
C ALA A 10 -0.91 50.98 -24.04
N ALA A 11 -2.20 51.07 -24.40
CA ALA A 11 -3.25 50.24 -23.83
C ALA A 11 -3.09 48.75 -24.18
N ALA A 12 -2.67 48.43 -25.42
CA ALA A 12 -2.42 47.05 -25.84
C ALA A 12 -1.21 46.42 -25.11
N LYS A 13 -0.13 47.18 -24.88
CA LYS A 13 1.01 46.72 -24.08
C LYS A 13 0.63 46.50 -22.61
N ALA A 14 -0.16 47.40 -22.01
CA ALA A 14 -0.63 47.25 -20.65
C ALA A 14 -1.56 46.02 -20.48
N ALA A 15 -2.42 45.72 -21.45
CA ALA A 15 -3.27 44.53 -21.44
C ALA A 15 -2.45 43.23 -21.60
N PHE A 16 -1.43 43.22 -22.45
CA PHE A 16 -0.52 42.09 -22.60
C PHE A 16 0.34 41.86 -21.34
N GLN A 17 0.89 42.92 -20.76
CA GLN A 17 1.65 42.85 -19.51
C GLN A 17 0.80 42.40 -18.31
N LYS A 18 -0.48 42.81 -18.26
CA LYS A 18 -1.43 42.33 -17.26
C LYS A 18 -1.77 40.85 -17.47
N GLY A 19 -1.92 40.39 -18.71
CA GLY A 19 -2.12 38.98 -19.04
C GLY A 19 -0.94 38.10 -18.66
N VAL A 20 0.30 38.55 -18.89
CA VAL A 20 1.51 37.83 -18.47
C VAL A 20 1.66 37.80 -16.94
N ALA A 21 1.30 38.89 -16.24
CA ALA A 21 1.31 38.93 -14.78
C ALA A 21 0.23 38.03 -14.15
N ASP A 22 -0.98 37.97 -14.73
CA ASP A 22 -2.04 37.07 -14.27
C ASP A 22 -1.69 35.60 -14.58
N MET A 23 -1.12 35.31 -15.75
CA MET A 23 -0.61 33.97 -16.08
C MET A 23 0.50 33.51 -15.12
N MET A 24 1.42 34.41 -14.73
CA MET A 24 2.49 34.09 -13.77
C MET A 24 1.95 33.91 -12.35
N ARG A 25 0.90 34.64 -11.96
CA ARG A 25 0.20 34.44 -10.68
C ARG A 25 -0.59 33.14 -10.63
N PHE A 26 -1.26 32.76 -11.72
CA PHE A 26 -1.92 31.46 -11.85
C PHE A 26 -0.90 30.33 -11.86
N ALA A 27 0.25 30.49 -12.52
CA ALA A 27 1.33 29.50 -12.50
C ALA A 27 1.92 29.32 -11.09
N LEU A 28 2.15 30.41 -10.34
CA LEU A 28 2.63 30.33 -8.96
C LEU A 28 1.59 29.70 -8.01
N LEU A 29 0.30 30.04 -8.14
CA LEU A 29 -0.77 29.41 -7.38
C LEU A 29 -0.88 27.91 -7.71
N CYS A 30 -0.82 27.52 -8.98
CA CYS A 30 -0.81 26.11 -9.39
C CYS A 30 0.40 25.35 -8.87
N CYS A 31 1.61 25.93 -8.92
CA CYS A 31 2.83 25.29 -8.39
C CYS A 31 2.76 25.08 -6.88
N VAL A 32 2.22 26.04 -6.12
CA VAL A 32 2.02 25.92 -4.68
C VAL A 32 0.96 24.86 -4.37
N ILE A 33 -0.15 24.82 -5.11
CA ILE A 33 -1.19 23.80 -4.96
C ILE A 33 -0.66 22.40 -5.31
N THR A 34 0.12 22.24 -6.38
CA THR A 34 0.72 20.94 -6.73
C THR A 34 1.75 20.49 -5.70
N ALA A 35 2.54 21.40 -5.14
CA ALA A 35 3.51 21.08 -4.08
C ALA A 35 2.82 20.63 -2.77
N ILE A 36 1.67 21.22 -2.43
CA ILE A 36 0.85 20.84 -1.27
C ILE A 36 0.20 19.46 -1.46
N ILE A 37 -0.28 19.16 -2.68
CA ILE A 37 -0.87 17.86 -3.02
C ILE A 37 0.18 16.74 -2.93
N THR A 38 1.41 16.98 -3.40
CA THR A 38 2.49 15.98 -3.30
C THR A 38 3.03 15.79 -1.88
N PHE A 39 2.88 16.78 -0.99
CA PHE A 39 3.34 16.67 0.40
C PHE A 39 2.37 15.89 1.30
N SER A 40 1.10 15.77 0.91
CA SER A 40 0.03 15.18 1.73
C SER A 40 -0.34 13.73 1.34
N MET A 41 0.31 13.17 0.32
CA MET A 41 0.14 11.77 -0.09
C MET A 41 1.50 11.08 -0.06
N PRO A 42 1.95 10.56 1.09
CA PRO A 42 3.02 9.58 1.09
C PRO A 42 2.49 8.34 0.38
N ASP A 43 2.92 8.14 -0.87
CA ASP A 43 3.08 6.84 -1.50
C ASP A 43 2.05 5.77 -1.09
N VAL A 44 0.85 5.84 -1.67
CA VAL A 44 -0.04 4.66 -1.79
C VAL A 44 0.58 3.71 -2.81
N PHE A 45 1.78 3.20 -2.53
CA PHE A 45 2.31 2.04 -3.24
C PHE A 45 1.56 0.82 -2.75
N ALA A 46 0.60 0.40 -3.58
CA ALA A 46 -0.02 -0.91 -3.52
C ALA A 46 1.03 -1.99 -3.18
N VAL A 47 0.74 -2.79 -2.15
CA VAL A 47 1.60 -3.86 -1.64
C VAL A 47 1.74 -4.93 -2.72
N GLY A 48 2.85 -4.91 -3.47
CA GLY A 48 3.15 -5.89 -4.51
C GLY A 48 3.45 -7.30 -3.98
N PRO A 49 3.43 -8.33 -4.86
CA PRO A 49 3.70 -9.72 -4.51
C PRO A 49 5.15 -9.91 -4.01
N GLY A 50 5.32 -10.77 -3.00
CA GLY A 50 6.64 -11.03 -2.37
C GLY A 50 6.88 -10.32 -1.03
N LYS A 51 5.84 -9.74 -0.43
CA LYS A 51 5.95 -9.24 0.95
C LYS A 51 5.84 -10.39 1.94
N VAL A 52 6.82 -10.48 2.83
CA VAL A 52 6.77 -11.35 4.00
C VAL A 52 5.92 -10.65 5.05
N MET A 53 4.90 -11.36 5.52
CA MET A 53 4.04 -10.91 6.61
C MET A 53 4.56 -11.50 7.91
N GLU A 54 4.84 -10.64 8.87
CA GLU A 54 5.40 -11.04 10.15
C GLU A 54 4.41 -10.71 11.27
N TRP A 55 4.22 -11.67 12.17
CA TRP A 55 3.44 -11.49 13.38
C TRP A 55 4.31 -11.76 14.60
N GLU A 56 4.28 -10.78 15.50
CA GLU A 56 4.93 -10.82 16.79
C GLU A 56 3.86 -10.53 17.83
N ALA A 57 3.35 -11.58 18.48
CA ALA A 57 2.45 -11.44 19.61
C ALA A 57 3.23 -11.75 20.88
N ARG A 58 3.07 -10.91 21.93
CA ARG A 58 3.68 -11.15 23.25
C ARG A 58 3.32 -12.52 23.84
N THR A 59 2.17 -13.05 23.46
CA THR A 59 1.65 -14.36 23.87
C THR A 59 2.06 -15.51 22.95
N SER A 60 2.76 -15.22 21.84
CA SER A 60 3.26 -16.22 20.91
C SER A 60 4.66 -16.69 21.35
N PRO A 61 4.95 -18.01 21.34
CA PRO A 61 6.25 -18.54 21.74
C PRO A 61 7.40 -18.17 20.80
N GLY A 62 7.10 -17.60 19.62
CA GLY A 62 8.09 -17.12 18.66
C GLY A 62 7.48 -16.23 17.58
N LYS A 63 8.34 -15.57 16.81
CA LYS A 63 7.95 -14.79 15.64
C LYS A 63 7.48 -15.74 14.54
N VAL A 64 6.38 -15.38 13.89
CA VAL A 64 5.84 -16.14 12.75
C VAL A 64 5.91 -15.29 11.51
N SER A 65 6.55 -15.80 10.46
CA SER A 65 6.60 -15.15 9.15
C SER A 65 5.88 -16.00 8.09
N LEU A 66 5.10 -15.34 7.24
CA LEU A 66 4.45 -15.92 6.08
C LEU A 66 5.05 -15.31 4.82
N ASP A 67 5.68 -16.15 4.02
CA ASP A 67 6.19 -15.77 2.71
C ASP A 67 5.23 -16.24 1.60
N GLY A 68 4.67 -15.30 0.85
CA GLY A 68 3.79 -15.58 -0.29
C GLY A 68 4.52 -16.26 -1.46
N LYS A 69 5.83 -16.07 -1.61
CA LYS A 69 6.66 -16.74 -2.62
C LYS A 69 6.77 -18.23 -2.35
N VAL A 70 7.01 -18.62 -1.09
CA VAL A 70 7.08 -20.04 -0.70
C VAL A 70 5.77 -20.75 -1.01
N HIS A 71 4.63 -20.10 -0.74
CA HIS A 71 3.32 -20.67 -1.06
C HIS A 71 3.06 -20.71 -2.58
N ALA A 72 3.47 -19.68 -3.32
CA ALA A 72 3.36 -19.65 -4.78
C ALA A 72 4.23 -20.71 -5.48
N GLU A 73 5.45 -20.96 -4.98
CA GLU A 73 6.34 -22.03 -5.47
C GLU A 73 5.74 -23.43 -5.25
N LYS A 74 4.86 -23.58 -4.26
CA LYS A 74 4.07 -24.79 -4.02
C LYS A 74 2.80 -24.86 -4.89
N GLY A 75 2.61 -23.93 -5.83
CA GLY A 75 1.49 -23.90 -6.77
C GLY A 75 0.23 -23.23 -6.23
N ILE A 76 0.28 -22.58 -5.05
CA ILE A 76 -0.87 -21.85 -4.51
C ILE A 76 -1.02 -20.52 -5.27
N LYS A 77 -2.18 -20.32 -5.89
CA LYS A 77 -2.49 -19.09 -6.62
C LYS A 77 -2.98 -17.99 -5.68
N CYS A 78 -2.80 -16.72 -6.07
CA CYS A 78 -3.20 -15.56 -5.27
C CYS A 78 -4.66 -15.61 -4.82
N MET A 79 -5.57 -16.08 -5.69
CA MET A 79 -7.01 -16.13 -5.42
C MET A 79 -7.43 -17.27 -4.48
N GLU A 80 -6.57 -18.27 -4.27
CA GLU A 80 -6.82 -19.33 -3.29
C GLU A 80 -6.70 -18.80 -1.86
N CYS A 81 -5.80 -17.85 -1.65
CA CYS A 81 -5.61 -17.17 -0.36
C CYS A 81 -6.49 -15.92 -0.24
N HIS A 82 -6.54 -15.08 -1.28
CA HIS A 82 -7.22 -13.78 -1.24
C HIS A 82 -8.52 -13.77 -2.06
N THR A 83 -9.62 -13.21 -1.55
CA THR A 83 -9.85 -12.69 -0.19
C THR A 83 -10.40 -13.75 0.77
N LYS A 84 -10.51 -15.00 0.30
CA LYS A 84 -11.23 -16.10 0.94
C LYS A 84 -10.65 -16.48 2.32
N ILE A 85 -9.34 -16.65 2.40
CA ILE A 85 -8.63 -17.07 3.62
C ILE A 85 -8.04 -15.85 4.31
N TRP A 86 -7.52 -14.91 3.52
CA TRP A 86 -6.84 -13.71 4.01
C TRP A 86 -7.44 -12.44 3.40
N PRO A 87 -7.75 -11.43 4.23
CA PRO A 87 -7.99 -10.10 3.71
C PRO A 87 -6.69 -9.54 3.10
N MET A 88 -6.80 -8.73 2.05
CA MET A 88 -5.66 -7.97 1.51
C MET A 88 -5.34 -6.75 2.41
N LYS A 89 -5.21 -6.99 3.72
CA LYS A 89 -4.86 -5.99 4.72
C LYS A 89 -3.72 -6.56 5.58
N LYS A 90 -2.76 -5.69 5.92
CA LYS A 90 -1.65 -6.08 6.80
C LYS A 90 -2.14 -6.22 8.25
N GLY A 91 -1.59 -7.21 8.96
CA GLY A 91 -1.68 -7.26 10.42
C GLY A 91 -3.00 -7.78 10.97
N THR A 92 -3.73 -8.63 10.24
CA THR A 92 -4.85 -9.36 10.86
C THR A 92 -4.30 -10.21 12.00
N ALA A 93 -4.70 -9.85 13.23
CA ALA A 93 -4.41 -10.64 14.41
C ALA A 93 -5.23 -11.94 14.33
N MET A 94 -4.59 -13.04 14.67
CA MET A 94 -5.19 -14.37 14.63
C MET A 94 -4.83 -15.13 15.90
N LYS A 95 -5.72 -16.03 16.31
CA LYS A 95 -5.48 -16.93 17.44
C LYS A 95 -5.32 -18.37 16.95
N MET A 96 -4.58 -19.19 17.70
CA MET A 96 -4.46 -20.63 17.43
C MET A 96 -5.83 -21.33 17.40
N ASP A 97 -6.79 -20.89 18.22
CA ASP A 97 -8.15 -21.43 18.19
C ASP A 97 -8.83 -21.24 16.84
N GLU A 98 -8.62 -20.10 16.18
CA GLU A 98 -9.18 -19.84 14.84
C GLU A 98 -8.50 -20.72 13.79
N MET A 99 -7.20 -20.98 13.94
CA MET A 99 -6.45 -21.88 13.05
C MET A 99 -6.90 -23.33 13.24
N ASN A 100 -7.10 -23.77 14.48
CA ASN A 100 -7.64 -25.09 14.78
C ASN A 100 -9.08 -25.26 14.25
N ALA A 101 -9.85 -24.16 14.16
CA ALA A 101 -11.15 -24.13 13.49
C ALA A 101 -11.07 -24.05 11.95
N GLY A 102 -9.89 -24.19 11.36
CA GLY A 102 -9.69 -24.22 9.90
C GLY A 102 -9.60 -22.84 9.23
N ARG A 103 -9.35 -21.77 9.98
CA ARG A 103 -9.17 -20.41 9.43
C ARG A 103 -7.68 -20.07 9.25
N TYR A 104 -7.41 -19.06 8.43
CA TYR A 104 -6.05 -18.55 8.18
C TYR A 104 -5.08 -19.68 7.76
N CYS A 105 -4.00 -19.88 8.50
CA CYS A 105 -3.02 -20.95 8.28
C CYS A 105 -3.66 -22.33 8.32
N GLY A 106 -4.61 -22.55 9.25
CA GLY A 106 -5.26 -23.84 9.47
C GLY A 106 -6.22 -24.27 8.35
N ALA A 107 -6.54 -23.40 7.39
CA ALA A 107 -7.32 -23.80 6.20
C ALA A 107 -6.58 -24.83 5.33
N CYS A 108 -5.25 -24.86 5.43
CA CYS A 108 -4.38 -25.80 4.74
C CYS A 108 -3.47 -26.56 5.71
N HIS A 109 -2.97 -25.91 6.76
CA HIS A 109 -2.16 -26.55 7.81
C HIS A 109 -3.03 -27.30 8.83
N ASN A 110 -3.86 -28.22 8.36
CA ASN A 110 -4.81 -28.97 9.18
C ASN A 110 -4.35 -30.39 9.53
N GLY A 111 -3.24 -30.86 8.96
CA GLY A 111 -2.78 -32.24 9.10
C GLY A 111 -3.20 -33.16 7.95
N ASP A 112 -4.15 -32.75 7.11
CA ASP A 112 -4.62 -33.52 5.96
C ASP A 112 -3.93 -33.07 4.67
N LYS A 113 -3.94 -31.75 4.40
CA LYS A 113 -3.32 -31.18 3.19
C LYS A 113 -1.82 -30.96 3.39
N THR A 114 -1.44 -30.48 4.57
CA THR A 114 -0.06 -30.25 4.98
C THR A 114 0.07 -30.50 6.49
N PHE A 115 1.25 -30.22 7.06
CA PHE A 115 1.49 -30.33 8.50
C PHE A 115 0.46 -29.52 9.32
N SER A 116 0.17 -29.95 10.55
CA SER A 116 -0.94 -29.41 11.33
C SER A 116 -0.50 -28.22 12.20
N THR A 117 -1.37 -27.22 12.37
CA THR A 117 -1.16 -26.14 13.36
C THR A 117 -1.29 -26.61 14.80
N SER A 118 -1.88 -27.78 15.04
CA SER A 118 -2.18 -28.28 16.39
C SER A 118 -1.19 -29.34 16.88
N LYS A 119 -0.24 -29.77 16.05
CA LYS A 119 0.76 -30.77 16.44
C LYS A 119 1.96 -30.08 17.10
N ASP A 120 2.28 -30.49 18.32
CA ASP A 120 3.41 -29.93 19.09
C ASP A 120 4.74 -29.98 18.32
N ALA A 121 4.97 -31.06 17.57
CA ALA A 121 6.18 -31.23 16.75
C ALA A 121 6.28 -30.22 15.59
N ASP A 122 5.15 -29.64 15.17
CA ASP A 122 5.07 -28.70 14.05
C ASP A 122 5.12 -27.23 14.52
N CYS A 123 4.97 -26.96 15.83
CA CYS A 123 4.97 -25.60 16.39
C CYS A 123 6.22 -24.80 16.00
N THR A 124 7.39 -25.44 16.01
CA THR A 124 8.68 -24.80 15.69
C THR A 124 8.84 -24.48 14.20
N LYS A 125 8.01 -25.03 13.32
CA LYS A 125 8.03 -24.72 11.88
C LYS A 125 7.57 -23.28 11.61
N CYS A 126 6.69 -22.76 12.45
CA CYS A 126 6.13 -21.42 12.33
C CYS A 126 6.65 -20.49 13.44
N HIS A 127 6.66 -20.94 14.69
CA HIS A 127 7.15 -20.15 15.83
C HIS A 127 8.67 -20.23 15.91
N GLN A 128 9.32 -19.46 15.03
CA GLN A 128 10.77 -19.40 15.00
C GLN A 128 11.26 -18.52 16.16
N SER A 129 12.13 -19.09 16.97
CA SER A 129 12.92 -18.39 17.98
C SER A 129 14.13 -17.75 17.29
N LYS A 130 13.93 -16.57 16.70
CA LYS A 130 15.01 -15.64 16.41
C LYS A 130 14.89 -14.42 17.32
#